data_AF-A0A7T6Z4X8-F1
#
_entry.id   AF-A0A7T6Z4X8-F1
#
_cell.length_a   1.000
_cell.length_b   1.000
_cell.length_c   1.000
_cell.angle_alpha   90.00
_cell.angle_beta   90.00
_cell.angle_gamma   90.00
#
_symmetry.space_group_name_H-M   'P 1'
#
loop_
_entity.id
_entity.type
_entity.pdbx_description
1 polymer ?
#
loop_
_entity_poly.entity_id
_entity_poly.type
_entity_poly.pdbx_seq_one_letter_code
_entity_poly.pdbx_strand_id
1 'polypeptide(L)'
;MEPLGRCNAASAKKATEDSDIDVAVVANDFTGDSIEGTMRLMKIRREVDVRIEPHPFTSEDFQDDHPIAKEILENGYEVFSQPVR
;
A
#
# COMPACT_ATOMS: atom_id res chain seq x y z
N MET A 1 17.89 9.53 -16.38
CA MET A 1 16.47 9.49 -16.80
C MET A 1 15.89 8.30 -16.06
N GLU A 2 15.33 8.59 -14.89
CA GLU A 2 14.95 7.61 -13.87
C GLU A 2 13.65 6.89 -14.26
N PRO A 3 13.52 5.57 -14.10
CA PRO A 3 12.21 4.95 -14.02
C PRO A 3 11.80 4.88 -12.54
N LEU A 4 10.84 5.72 -12.15
CA LEU A 4 10.13 5.64 -10.86
C LEU A 4 9.26 4.37 -10.84
N GLY A 5 9.83 3.26 -10.38
CA GLY A 5 9.14 1.99 -10.17
C GLY A 5 8.49 1.91 -8.78
N ARG A 6 7.16 1.76 -8.76
CA ARG A 6 6.25 1.65 -7.60
C ARG A 6 6.58 0.45 -6.71
N CYS A 7 6.53 0.64 -5.40
CA CYS A 7 6.77 -0.38 -4.37
C CYS A 7 5.53 -0.57 -3.48
N ASN A 8 5.14 -1.81 -3.20
CA ASN A 8 4.13 -2.14 -2.18
C ASN A 8 4.86 -2.58 -0.93
N ALA A 9 4.78 -1.82 0.16
CA ALA A 9 5.44 -2.21 1.40
C ALA A 9 4.45 -2.26 2.57
N ALA A 10 4.79 -3.02 3.61
CA ALA A 10 3.98 -3.23 4.81
C ALA A 10 4.80 -2.87 6.06
N SER A 11 4.34 -1.92 6.88
CA SER A 11 5.11 -1.34 8.00
C SER A 11 5.39 -2.33 9.16
N ALA A 12 6.60 -2.30 9.72
CA ALA A 12 7.00 -3.08 10.88
C ALA A 12 7.00 -2.25 12.18
N LYS A 13 5.82 -2.10 12.82
CA LYS A 13 5.75 -1.79 14.26
C LYS A 13 5.66 -3.09 15.08
N LYS A 14 5.82 -2.95 16.42
CA LYS A 14 5.72 -4.03 17.40
C LYS A 14 4.29 -4.58 17.45
N ALA A 15 3.97 -5.45 16.49
CA ALA A 15 2.64 -6.00 16.29
C ALA A 15 2.27 -7.01 17.39
N THR A 16 1.05 -6.89 17.88
CA THR A 16 0.37 -7.91 18.68
C THR A 16 -0.52 -8.77 17.76
N GLU A 17 -1.07 -9.87 18.27
CA GLU A 17 -1.98 -10.73 17.49
C GLU A 17 -3.24 -9.99 16.99
N ASP A 18 -3.63 -8.93 17.70
CA ASP A 18 -4.78 -8.07 17.41
C ASP A 18 -4.43 -6.82 16.60
N SER A 19 -3.17 -6.64 16.20
CA SER A 19 -2.77 -5.49 15.38
C SER A 19 -3.28 -5.61 13.96
N ASP A 20 -3.68 -4.47 13.39
CA ASP A 20 -3.96 -4.36 11.97
C ASP A 20 -2.66 -4.56 11.15
N ILE A 21 -2.83 -4.92 9.87
CA ILE A 21 -1.74 -5.15 8.91
C ILE A 21 -1.86 -4.08 7.83
N ASP A 22 -1.03 -3.04 7.92
CA ASP A 22 -0.97 -2.00 6.90
C ASP A 22 -0.40 -2.54 5.59
N VAL A 23 -1.14 -2.39 4.49
CA VAL A 23 -0.69 -2.83 3.16
C VAL A 23 -0.82 -1.69 2.16
N ALA A 24 0.31 -1.17 1.69
CA ALA A 24 0.31 -0.29 0.52
C ALA A 24 0.04 -1.09 -0.76
N VAL A 25 -0.91 -0.62 -1.57
CA VAL A 25 -1.14 -1.11 -2.94
C VAL A 25 -0.91 0.04 -3.91
N VAL A 26 0.10 -0.10 -4.76
CA VAL A 26 0.67 0.99 -5.54
C VAL A 26 0.49 0.68 -7.02
N ALA A 27 -0.44 1.39 -7.66
CA ALA A 27 -0.84 1.16 -9.06
C ALA A 27 -1.29 2.46 -9.73
N ASN A 28 -1.01 2.62 -11.03
CA ASN A 28 -1.42 3.81 -11.82
C ASN A 28 -2.95 3.93 -11.93
N ASP A 29 -3.66 2.82 -11.79
CA ASP A 29 -5.11 2.75 -11.88
C ASP A 29 -5.82 3.36 -10.66
N PHE A 30 -5.09 3.74 -9.61
CA PHE A 30 -5.63 4.54 -8.50
C PHE A 30 -5.69 6.04 -8.81
N THR A 31 -5.46 6.44 -10.05
CA THR A 31 -5.70 7.81 -10.52
C THR A 31 -7.21 8.10 -10.58
N GLY A 32 -7.68 9.14 -9.90
CA GLY A 32 -9.10 9.52 -9.86
C GLY A 32 -9.68 9.62 -8.45
N ASP A 33 -10.89 9.08 -8.25
CA ASP A 33 -11.57 9.10 -6.95
C ASP A 33 -10.90 8.11 -5.97
N SER A 34 -10.09 8.65 -5.06
CA SER A 34 -9.37 7.88 -4.03
C SER A 34 -10.32 7.06 -3.13
N ILE A 35 -11.60 7.46 -3.04
CA ILE A 35 -12.63 6.72 -2.31
C ILE A 35 -12.92 5.40 -3.00
N GLU A 36 -13.01 5.37 -4.34
CA GLU A 36 -13.33 4.16 -5.08
C GLU A 36 -12.20 3.12 -4.99
N GLY A 37 -10.95 3.56 -5.12
CA GLY A 37 -9.77 2.71 -4.94
C GLY A 37 -9.73 2.08 -3.54
N THR A 38 -9.97 2.91 -2.52
CA THR A 38 -10.03 2.45 -1.12
C THR A 38 -11.18 1.47 -0.91
N MET A 39 -12.38 1.79 -1.38
CA MET A 39 -13.57 0.93 -1.23
C MET A 39 -13.39 -0.42 -1.93
N ARG A 40 -12.73 -0.46 -3.09
CA ARG A 40 -12.42 -1.69 -3.81
C ARG A 40 -11.50 -2.59 -3.00
N LEU A 41 -10.42 -2.04 -2.45
CA LEU A 41 -9.49 -2.81 -1.60
C LEU A 41 -10.15 -3.25 -0.28
N MET A 42 -10.94 -2.37 0.33
CA MET A 42 -11.72 -2.67 1.54
C MET A 42 -12.77 -3.77 1.32
N LYS A 43 -13.25 -3.96 0.09
CA LYS A 43 -14.11 -5.09 -0.28
C LYS A 43 -13.30 -6.38 -0.41
N ILE A 44 -12.15 -6.33 -1.10
CA ILE A 44 -11.28 -7.50 -1.32
C ILE A 44 -10.76 -8.07 0.00
N ARG A 45 -10.32 -7.21 0.95
CA ARG A 45 -9.77 -7.70 2.23
C ARG A 45 -10.71 -8.61 3.01
N ARG A 46 -12.04 -8.44 2.85
CA ARG A 46 -13.05 -9.24 3.56
C ARG A 46 -13.03 -10.71 3.19
N GLU A 47 -12.50 -11.04 2.02
CA GLU A 47 -12.34 -12.40 1.52
C GLU A 47 -10.99 -13.02 1.95
N VAL A 48 -10.07 -12.21 2.50
CA VAL A 48 -8.70 -12.62 2.86
C VAL A 48 -8.50 -12.60 4.37
N ASP A 49 -8.47 -11.42 4.97
CA ASP A 49 -8.35 -11.18 6.41
C ASP A 49 -8.79 -9.74 6.70
N VAL A 50 -9.71 -9.55 7.66
CA VAL A 50 -10.27 -8.23 7.99
C VAL A 50 -9.29 -7.31 8.72
N ARG A 51 -8.21 -7.86 9.29
CA ARG A 51 -7.12 -7.09 9.92
C ARG A 51 -6.26 -6.34 8.92
N ILE A 52 -6.33 -6.69 7.63
CA ILE A 52 -5.58 -5.96 6.60
C ILE A 52 -6.17 -4.55 6.45
N GLU A 53 -5.37 -3.51 6.65
CA GLU A 53 -5.72 -2.13 6.35
C GLU A 53 -5.04 -1.70 5.03
N PRO A 54 -5.79 -1.71 3.91
CA PRO A 54 -5.20 -1.38 2.62
C PRO A 54 -5.13 0.13 2.40
N HIS A 55 -3.97 0.59 1.92
CA HIS A 55 -3.73 1.98 1.51
C HIS A 55 -3.38 2.04 0.02
N PRO A 56 -4.32 2.49 -0.84
CA PRO A 56 -4.02 2.67 -2.25
C PRO A 56 -3.12 3.89 -2.46
N PHE A 57 -2.10 3.74 -3.30
CA PHE A 57 -1.25 4.85 -3.73
C PHE A 57 -1.02 4.81 -5.23
N THR A 58 -0.68 5.96 -5.78
CA THR A 58 0.08 5.99 -7.02
C THR A 58 1.60 6.02 -6.70
N SER A 59 2.54 5.58 -7.56
CA SER A 59 4.00 5.93 -7.58
C SER A 59 4.18 7.34 -7.13
N GLU A 60 3.43 8.25 -7.74
CA GLU A 60 3.66 9.67 -7.58
C GLU A 60 3.30 10.08 -6.16
N ASP A 61 2.28 9.43 -5.58
CA ASP A 61 1.85 9.66 -4.19
C ASP A 61 2.55 8.75 -3.16
N PHE A 62 3.24 7.70 -3.59
CA PHE A 62 3.95 6.77 -2.71
C PHE A 62 5.36 7.28 -2.43
N GLN A 63 5.42 8.41 -1.73
CA GLN A 63 6.63 9.14 -1.39
C GLN A 63 6.72 9.33 0.13
N ASP A 64 7.86 9.80 0.62
CA ASP A 64 8.14 9.96 2.06
C ASP A 64 7.46 11.19 2.70
N ASP A 65 6.74 11.99 1.93
CA ASP A 65 5.93 13.11 2.41
C ASP A 65 4.56 12.68 2.94
N HIS A 66 4.07 11.49 2.54
CA HIS A 66 2.87 10.88 3.10
C HIS A 66 3.24 10.01 4.32
N PRO A 67 2.64 10.23 5.50
CA PRO A 67 3.09 9.61 6.75
C PRO A 67 3.06 8.07 6.71
N ILE A 68 2.00 7.50 6.13
CA ILE A 68 1.87 6.04 5.99
C ILE A 68 2.88 5.49 4.97
N ALA A 69 3.04 6.16 3.82
CA ALA A 69 3.98 5.71 2.80
C ALA A 69 5.42 5.79 3.32
N LYS A 70 5.77 6.86 4.04
CA LYS A 70 7.05 7.00 4.74
C LYS A 70 7.31 5.83 5.69
N GLU A 71 6.36 5.54 6.58
CA GLU A 71 6.53 4.46 7.57
C GLU A 71 6.79 3.11 6.88
N ILE A 72 6.04 2.87 5.81
CA ILE A 72 6.11 1.69 4.96
C ILE A 72 7.44 1.64 4.18
N LEU A 73 7.90 2.75 3.60
CA LEU A 73 9.16 2.85 2.87
C LEU A 73 10.37 2.63 3.79
N GLU A 74 10.31 3.13 5.02
CA GLU A 74 11.41 3.03 5.99
C GLU A 74 11.47 1.66 6.67
N ASN A 75 10.32 1.06 6.99
CA ASN A 75 10.26 -0.12 7.87
C ASN A 75 9.64 -1.35 7.23
N GLY A 76 9.12 -1.22 6.01
CA GLY A 76 8.30 -2.26 5.43
C GLY A 76 9.00 -3.26 4.53
N TYR A 77 8.26 -4.31 4.18
CA TYR A 77 8.73 -5.38 3.32
C TYR A 77 7.94 -5.46 2.02
N GLU A 78 8.64 -5.54 0.90
CA GLU A 78 8.02 -5.84 -0.39
C GLU A 78 7.63 -7.32 -0.45
N VAL A 79 6.33 -7.57 -0.64
CA VAL A 79 5.78 -8.94 -0.72
C VAL A 79 5.50 -9.38 -2.16
N PHE A 80 5.34 -8.43 -3.09
CA PHE A 80 5.05 -8.69 -4.49
C PHE A 80 5.35 -7.46 -5.37
N SER A 81 6.09 -7.68 -6.45
CA SER A 81 6.26 -6.73 -7.56
C SER A 81 6.19 -7.44 -8.91
N GLN A 82 5.67 -6.76 -9.91
CA GLN A 82 5.79 -7.17 -11.31
C GLN A 82 6.46 -6.04 -12.10
N PRO A 83 7.29 -6.38 -13.11
CA PRO A 83 7.79 -5.39 -14.05
C PRO A 83 6.61 -4.75 -14.76
N VAL A 84 6.54 -3.42 -14.73
CA VAL A 84 5.61 -2.66 -15.57
C VAL A 84 6.02 -2.94 -17.03
N ARG A 85 5.11 -3.54 -17.81
CA ARG A 85 5.33 -3.79 -19.24
C ARG A 85 5.06 -2.54 -20.07
#